data_AF-A0AAQ0BQB8-F1
#
_entry.id   AF-A0AAQ0BQB8-F1
#
_cell.length_a   1.000
_cell.length_b   1.000
_cell.length_c   1.000
_cell.angle_alpha   90.00
_cell.angle_beta   90.00
_cell.angle_gamma   90.00
#
_symmetry.space_group_name_H-M   'P 1'
#
loop_
_entity.id
_entity.type
_entity.pdbx_description
1 polymer ?
#
loop_
_entity_poly.entity_id
_entity_poly.type
_entity_poly.pdbx_seq_one_letter_code
_entity_poly.pdbx_strand_id
1 'polypeptide(L)'
;MQAHIETVVGRASESRAPRLAQDWRPDFARIRGHVARAIADQIEEAIRAGVFRPGDRLPSQQAIADSLGFHPNTIHAAFREAARRGLIKGFAGRGTLVLAAAPS
;
A
#
# COMPACT_ATOMS: atom_id res chain seq x y z
N MET A 1 5.41 40.36 -35.12
CA MET A 1 5.51 40.44 -33.65
C MET A 1 5.46 39.01 -33.12
N GLN A 2 6.61 38.42 -32.81
CA GLN A 2 6.72 37.08 -32.20
C GLN A 2 6.66 37.20 -30.67
N ALA A 3 6.01 36.26 -30.00
CA ALA A 3 6.24 35.90 -28.60
C ALA A 3 5.85 34.41 -28.47
N HIS A 4 6.82 33.51 -28.59
CA HIS A 4 7.59 32.89 -27.52
C HIS A 4 6.82 31.74 -26.82
N ILE A 5 7.17 30.53 -27.24
CA ILE A 5 6.91 29.25 -26.58
C ILE A 5 7.83 29.13 -25.37
N GLU A 6 7.30 28.98 -24.16
CA GLU A 6 8.05 28.35 -23.06
C GLU A 6 7.17 27.41 -22.23
N THR A 7 7.57 26.15 -22.32
CA THR A 7 7.30 25.00 -21.47
C THR A 7 7.21 25.32 -19.98
N VAL A 8 6.08 24.95 -19.36
CA VAL A 8 6.04 24.63 -17.93
C VAL A 8 5.99 23.11 -17.79
N VAL A 9 7.18 22.50 -17.72
CA VAL A 9 7.37 21.26 -16.97
C VAL A 9 7.36 21.67 -15.50
N GLY A 10 6.30 21.35 -14.76
CA GLY A 10 6.25 21.71 -13.34
C GLY A 10 4.93 21.48 -12.63
N ARG A 11 4.64 20.23 -12.25
CA ARG A 11 4.64 19.80 -10.85
C ARG A 11 4.16 18.36 -10.76
N ALA A 12 5.02 17.52 -10.18
CA ALA A 12 4.69 16.16 -9.79
C ALA A 12 3.34 16.16 -9.06
N SER A 13 2.45 15.28 -9.52
CA SER A 13 1.19 14.91 -8.88
C SER A 13 1.35 14.94 -7.36
N GLU A 14 0.74 15.96 -6.72
CA GLU A 14 0.61 16.02 -5.28
C GLU A 14 0.07 14.67 -4.81
N SER A 15 0.89 13.98 -4.01
CA SER A 15 0.62 12.66 -3.43
C SER A 15 -0.51 12.78 -2.41
N ARG A 16 -1.72 13.03 -2.87
CA ARG A 16 -2.93 12.87 -2.08
C ARG A 16 -3.32 11.41 -2.21
N ALA A 17 -2.66 10.55 -1.44
CA ALA A 17 -3.13 9.18 -1.25
C ALA A 17 -4.64 9.25 -0.96
N PRO A 18 -5.48 8.48 -1.67
CA PRO A 18 -6.91 8.53 -1.42
C PRO A 18 -7.16 8.25 0.06
N ARG A 19 -8.05 9.01 0.72
CA ARG A 19 -8.36 8.83 2.15
C ARG A 19 -8.66 7.35 2.51
N LEU A 20 -9.19 6.60 1.54
CA LEU A 20 -9.42 5.15 1.60
C LEU A 20 -8.17 4.32 1.94
N ALA A 21 -6.98 4.73 1.48
CA ALA A 21 -5.72 4.05 1.77
C ALA A 21 -5.32 4.17 3.25
N GLN A 22 -5.80 5.19 3.95
CA GLN A 22 -5.48 5.42 5.37
C GLN A 22 -6.43 4.64 6.30
N ASP A 23 -7.63 4.33 5.80
CA ASP A 23 -8.69 3.62 6.52
C ASP A 23 -8.85 2.16 6.07
N TRP A 24 -8.03 1.68 5.12
CA TRP A 24 -8.09 0.30 4.66
C TRP A 24 -7.69 -0.67 5.77
N ARG A 25 -8.52 -1.70 5.96
CA ARG A 25 -8.36 -2.72 6.99
C ARG A 25 -8.57 -4.10 6.35
N PRO A 26 -7.68 -5.07 6.59
CA PRO A 26 -7.96 -6.48 6.32
C PRO A 26 -9.27 -6.93 7.00
N ASP A 27 -10.09 -7.68 6.28
CA ASP A 27 -11.23 -8.44 6.77
C ASP A 27 -10.77 -9.67 7.58
N PHE A 28 -11.11 -9.66 8.86
CA PHE A 28 -10.77 -10.69 9.84
C PHE A 28 -11.60 -11.94 9.74
N ALA A 29 -12.87 -11.81 9.33
CA ALA A 29 -13.77 -12.95 9.24
C ALA A 29 -13.25 -13.97 8.22
N ARG A 30 -12.38 -13.51 7.32
CA ARG A 30 -11.75 -14.27 6.24
C ARG A 30 -10.37 -14.81 6.60
N ILE A 31 -9.79 -14.45 7.75
CA ILE A 31 -8.46 -14.96 8.15
C ILE A 31 -8.62 -16.41 8.62
N ARG A 32 -8.07 -17.34 7.84
CA ARG A 32 -7.96 -18.78 8.16
C ARG A 32 -6.50 -19.21 8.05
N GLY A 33 -6.05 -20.09 8.95
CA GLY A 33 -4.68 -20.59 8.93
C GLY A 33 -3.63 -19.53 9.28
N HIS A 34 -2.58 -19.40 8.47
CA HIS A 34 -1.45 -18.50 8.76
C HIS A 34 -1.83 -17.03 8.58
N VAL A 35 -2.08 -16.34 9.70
CA VAL A 35 -2.53 -14.93 9.77
C VAL A 35 -1.71 -13.99 8.89
N ALA A 36 -0.38 -14.07 8.96
CA ALA A 36 0.50 -13.19 8.18
C ALA A 36 0.30 -13.37 6.66
N ARG A 37 0.11 -14.62 6.20
CA ARG A 37 -0.16 -14.92 4.80
C ARG A 37 -1.53 -14.38 4.39
N ALA A 38 -2.56 -14.61 5.21
CA ALA A 38 -3.90 -14.12 4.94
C ALA A 38 -3.95 -12.59 4.82
N ILE A 39 -3.20 -11.85 5.64
CA ILE A 39 -3.10 -10.39 5.53
C ILE A 39 -2.40 -9.98 4.22
N ALA A 40 -1.33 -10.69 3.83
CA ALA A 40 -0.65 -10.42 2.56
C ALA A 40 -1.58 -10.69 1.35
N ASP A 41 -2.37 -11.76 1.40
CA ASP A 41 -3.36 -12.10 0.37
C ASP A 41 -4.43 -11.00 0.24
N GLN A 42 -4.82 -10.38 1.35
CA GLN A 42 -5.78 -9.27 1.35
C GLN A 42 -5.17 -7.96 0.83
N ILE A 43 -3.89 -7.69 1.11
CA ILE A 43 -3.17 -6.57 0.46
C ILE A 43 -3.18 -6.77 -1.05
N GLU A 44 -2.88 -7.99 -1.51
CA GLU A 44 -2.89 -8.34 -2.92
C GLU A 44 -4.28 -8.18 -3.56
N GLU A 45 -5.34 -8.64 -2.88
CA GLU A 45 -6.73 -8.48 -3.34
C GLU A 45 -7.12 -7.00 -3.44
N ALA A 46 -6.74 -6.18 -2.44
CA ALA A 46 -7.01 -4.74 -2.46
C ALA A 46 -6.28 -4.03 -3.61
N ILE A 47 -5.05 -4.44 -3.92
CA ILE A 47 -4.32 -3.95 -5.09
C ILE A 47 -5.02 -4.38 -6.39
N ARG A 48 -5.42 -5.66 -6.49
CA ARG A 48 -6.11 -6.21 -7.67
C ARG A 48 -7.46 -5.53 -7.91
N ALA A 49 -8.18 -5.22 -6.84
CA ALA A 49 -9.45 -4.48 -6.86
C ALA A 49 -9.27 -2.98 -7.14
N GLY A 50 -8.03 -2.47 -7.23
CA GLY A 50 -7.73 -1.07 -7.50
C GLY A 50 -7.97 -0.13 -6.32
N VAL A 51 -8.16 -0.67 -5.10
CA VAL A 51 -8.20 0.11 -3.85
C VAL A 51 -6.84 0.78 -3.61
N PHE A 52 -5.78 0.05 -3.92
CA PHE A 52 -4.41 0.53 -3.93
C PHE A 52 -3.84 0.45 -5.35
N ARG A 53 -3.27 1.54 -5.84
CA ARG A 53 -2.61 1.61 -7.14
C ARG A 53 -1.08 1.67 -6.95
N PRO A 54 -0.28 1.23 -7.93
CA PRO A 54 1.16 1.45 -7.91
C PRO A 54 1.50 2.92 -7.61
N GLY A 55 2.37 3.15 -6.63
CA GLY A 55 2.72 4.47 -6.11
C GLY A 55 1.91 4.93 -4.90
N ASP A 56 0.77 4.28 -4.58
CA ASP A 56 0.02 4.59 -3.37
C ASP A 56 0.77 4.16 -2.11
N ARG A 57 0.48 4.87 -1.01
CA ARG A 57 0.98 4.55 0.32
C ARG A 57 0.02 3.61 1.01
N LEU A 58 0.55 2.54 1.60
CA LEU A 58 -0.19 1.75 2.57
C LEU A 58 -0.25 2.50 3.91
N PRO A 59 -1.27 2.22 4.74
CA PRO A 59 -1.28 2.68 6.13
C PRO A 59 -0.05 2.13 6.86
N SER A 60 0.36 2.81 7.93
CA SER A 60 1.53 2.37 8.70
C SER A 60 1.26 1.00 9.33
N GLN A 61 2.30 0.17 9.42
CA GLN A 61 2.19 -1.15 10.04
C GLN A 61 1.68 -1.06 11.49
N GLN A 62 2.07 0.00 12.19
CA GLN A 62 1.60 0.28 13.55
C GLN A 62 0.10 0.60 13.57
N ALA A 63 -0.37 1.50 12.69
CA ALA A 63 -1.79 1.82 12.61
C ALA A 63 -2.62 0.58 12.25
N ILE A 64 -2.11 -0.27 11.36
CA ILE A 64 -2.74 -1.57 11.06
C ILE A 64 -2.71 -2.47 12.30
N ALA A 65 -1.58 -2.63 12.98
CA ALA A 65 -1.51 -3.47 14.18
C ALA A 65 -2.52 -3.04 15.25
N ASP A 66 -2.57 -1.74 15.56
CA ASP A 66 -3.46 -1.15 16.56
C ASP A 66 -4.93 -1.29 16.14
N SER A 67 -5.22 -0.97 14.89
CA SER A 67 -6.54 -1.11 14.27
C SER A 67 -7.01 -2.56 14.26
N LEU A 68 -6.10 -3.52 14.18
CA LEU A 68 -6.42 -4.93 14.05
C LEU A 68 -6.27 -5.75 15.32
N GLY A 69 -5.73 -5.18 16.40
CA GLY A 69 -5.45 -5.91 17.65
C GLY A 69 -4.43 -7.04 17.48
N PHE A 70 -3.66 -7.05 16.40
CA PHE A 70 -2.62 -8.07 16.17
C PHE A 70 -1.29 -7.60 16.72
N HIS A 71 -0.49 -8.58 17.16
CA HIS A 71 0.89 -8.31 17.55
C HIS A 71 1.66 -7.70 16.36
N PRO A 72 2.45 -6.62 16.55
CA PRO A 72 3.17 -5.95 15.47
C PRO A 72 4.03 -6.91 14.62
N ASN A 73 4.64 -7.91 15.24
CA ASN A 73 5.39 -8.98 14.54
C ASN A 73 4.58 -9.70 13.46
N THR A 74 3.28 -9.93 13.67
CA THR A 74 2.41 -10.57 12.66
C THR A 74 2.20 -9.65 11.47
N ILE A 75 1.99 -8.35 11.71
CA ILE A 75 1.88 -7.35 10.64
C ILE A 75 3.21 -7.19 9.89
N HIS A 76 4.33 -7.20 10.61
CA HIS A 76 5.67 -7.19 10.00
C HIS A 76 5.87 -8.40 9.10
N ALA A 77 5.49 -9.60 9.56
CA ALA A 77 5.57 -10.82 8.77
C ALA A 77 4.69 -10.74 7.50
N ALA A 78 3.47 -10.19 7.61
CA ALA A 78 2.56 -10.00 6.48
C ALA A 78 3.13 -9.03 5.43
N PHE A 79 3.65 -7.89 5.87
CA PHE A 79 4.27 -6.91 4.98
C PHE A 79 5.54 -7.44 4.33
N ARG A 80 6.34 -8.21 5.07
CA ARG A 80 7.52 -8.89 4.51
C ARG A 80 7.11 -9.88 3.43
N GLU A 81 6.02 -10.61 3.64
CA GLU A 81 5.48 -11.54 2.65
C GLU A 81 4.96 -10.79 1.40
N ALA A 82 4.19 -9.72 1.57
CA ALA A 82 3.74 -8.89 0.45
C ALA A 82 4.92 -8.24 -0.32
N ALA A 83 5.97 -7.82 0.39
CA ALA A 83 7.19 -7.29 -0.23
C ALA A 83 7.96 -8.38 -0.98
N ARG A 84 8.04 -9.60 -0.44
CA ARG A 84 8.63 -10.77 -1.11
C ARG A 84 7.90 -11.11 -2.41
N ARG A 85 6.59 -10.85 -2.47
CA ARG A 85 5.76 -11.00 -3.69
C ARG A 85 5.92 -9.84 -4.68
N GLY A 86 6.70 -8.81 -4.36
CA GLY A 86 6.88 -7.64 -5.21
C GLY A 86 5.70 -6.68 -5.23
N LEU A 87 4.73 -6.84 -4.32
CA LEU A 87 3.52 -6.01 -4.28
C LEU A 87 3.79 -4.64 -3.66
N ILE A 88 4.68 -4.59 -2.66
CA ILE A 88 4.97 -3.40 -1.86
C ILE A 88 6.46 -3.26 -1.57
N LYS A 89 6.90 -2.06 -1.18
CA LYS A 89 8.25 -1.79 -0.70
C LYS A 89 8.28 -0.70 0.35
N GLY A 90 9.04 -0.95 1.42
CA GLY A 90 9.31 0.05 2.45
C GLY A 90 10.38 1.05 1.98
N PHE A 91 10.15 2.32 2.27
CA PHE A 91 11.10 3.40 2.05
C PHE A 91 11.30 4.18 3.34
N ALA A 92 12.56 4.35 3.76
CA ALA A 92 12.91 5.14 4.93
C ALA A 92 12.30 6.55 4.85
N GLY A 93 11.60 6.97 5.91
CA GLY A 93 10.93 8.27 5.99
C GLY A 93 9.71 8.47 5.09
N ARG A 94 9.38 7.52 4.20
CA ARG A 94 8.25 7.64 3.25
C ARG A 94 7.16 6.60 3.44
N GLY A 95 7.37 5.63 4.34
CA GLY A 95 6.43 4.56 4.61
C GLY A 95 6.50 3.44 3.58
N THR A 96 5.42 2.70 3.44
CA THR A 96 5.35 1.56 2.50
C THR A 96 4.56 1.96 1.27
N LEU A 97 5.15 1.75 0.08
CA LEU A 97 4.52 2.04 -1.21
C LEU A 97 4.15 0.76 -1.95
N VAL A 98 3.05 0.82 -2.70
CA VAL A 98 2.64 -0.22 -3.66
C VAL A 98 3.53 -0.14 -4.89
N LEU A 99 4.05 -1.27 -5.35
CA LEU A 99 4.94 -1.34 -6.51
C LEU A 99 4.25 -1.82 -7.79
N ALA A 100 3.41 -2.85 -7.69
CA ALA A 100 2.85 -3.53 -8.85
C ALA A 100 1.35 -3.78 -8.69
N ALA A 101 0.62 -3.80 -9.81
CA ALA A 101 -0.66 -4.50 -9.86
C ALA A 101 -0.37 -5.99 -9.63
N ALA A 102 -1.14 -6.64 -8.75
CA ALA A 102 -0.95 -8.05 -8.43
C ALA A 102 -0.83 -8.88 -9.72
N PRO A 103 0.13 -9.82 -9.83
CA PRO A 103 0.21 -10.69 -10.99
C PRO A 103 -1.10 -11.47 -11.13
N SER A 104 -1.57 -11.59 -12.38
CA SER A 104 -2.78 -12.33 -12.75
C SER A 104 -2.69 -13.80 -12.40
#